data_AF-A0A3D2TMM9-F1
#
_entry.id   AF-A0A3D2TMM9-F1
#
_cell.length_a   1.000
_cell.length_b   1.000
_cell.length_c   1.000
_cell.angle_alpha   90.00
_cell.angle_beta   90.00
_cell.angle_gamma   90.00
#
_symmetry.space_group_name_H-M   'P 1'
#
loop_
_entity.id
_entity.type
_entity.pdbx_description
1 polymer ?
#
loop_
_entity_poly.entity_id
_entity_poly.type
_entity_poly.pdbx_seq_one_letter_code
_entity_poly.pdbx_strand_id
1 'polypeptide(L)'
;MARRLTVVVSQSRSANPKKRALEEEIVAELLGRQGLELTVVPNLYDLKPDGTGMLCLSGITGDLVVCSWLFPRAARWVLHRNNILGKEGTTLLQSLGEDEDEDTEAEIAEGREEQLQEEKQRVL
;
A
#
# COMPACT_ATOMS: atom_id res chain seq x y z
N MET A 1 -1.85 24.03 -20.36
CA MET A 1 -2.71 23.14 -19.56
C MET A 1 -1.99 22.86 -18.26
N ALA A 2 -2.63 23.05 -17.10
CA ALA A 2 -2.01 22.72 -15.82
C ALA A 2 -1.73 21.22 -15.80
N ARG A 3 -0.46 20.82 -15.81
CA ARG A 3 -0.07 19.42 -15.65
C ARG A 3 -0.51 18.98 -14.27
N ARG A 4 -1.45 18.04 -14.21
CA ARG A 4 -1.90 17.43 -12.96
C ARG A 4 -1.13 16.13 -12.78
N LEU A 5 -0.57 15.94 -11.60
CA LEU A 5 0.13 14.71 -11.23
C LEU A 5 -0.78 13.89 -10.33
N THR A 6 -1.06 12.66 -10.72
CA THR A 6 -1.79 11.73 -9.87
C THR A 6 -0.80 10.99 -8.97
N VAL A 7 -1.00 11.06 -7.66
CA VAL A 7 -0.22 10.34 -6.66
C VAL A 7 -1.09 9.23 -6.10
N VAL A 8 -0.62 7.99 -6.25
CA VAL A 8 -1.29 6.80 -5.73
C VAL A 8 -0.51 6.27 -4.54
N VAL A 9 -1.16 6.18 -3.39
CA VAL A 9 -0.59 5.58 -2.17
C VAL A 9 -1.15 4.17 -2.02
N SER A 10 -0.26 3.19 -2.09
CA SER A 10 -0.60 1.78 -1.86
C SER A 10 -0.37 1.42 -0.40
N GLN A 11 -1.44 0.97 0.26
CA GLN A 11 -1.42 0.63 1.67
C GLN A 11 -0.56 -0.61 1.98
N SER A 12 0.06 -0.64 3.15
CA SER A 12 0.77 -1.82 3.63
C SER A 12 -0.22 -2.94 4.00
N ARG A 13 0.24 -4.19 4.00
CA ARG A 13 -0.53 -5.35 4.51
C ARG A 13 -0.43 -5.49 6.04
N SER A 14 0.46 -4.71 6.65
CA SER A 14 0.82 -4.84 8.07
C SER A 14 -0.07 -3.94 8.92
N ALA A 15 -0.42 -4.40 10.13
CA ALA A 15 -1.11 -3.58 11.12
C ALA A 15 -0.17 -2.54 11.79
N ASN A 16 1.12 -2.53 11.46
CA ASN A 16 2.12 -1.69 12.13
C ASN A 16 1.72 -0.20 12.15
N PRO A 17 1.57 0.40 13.34
CA PRO A 17 1.10 1.78 13.49
C PRO A 17 2.06 2.80 12.87
N LYS A 18 3.37 2.50 12.79
CA LYS A 18 4.36 3.40 12.17
C LYS A 18 4.15 3.50 10.66
N LYS A 19 3.87 2.37 9.99
CA LYS A 19 3.59 2.35 8.54
C LYS A 19 2.31 3.11 8.23
N ARG A 20 1.27 2.91 9.04
CA ARG A 20 -0.01 3.62 8.92
C ARG A 20 0.12 5.12 9.13
N ALA A 21 0.86 5.53 10.16
CA ALA A 21 1.11 6.94 10.43
C ALA A 21 1.82 7.63 9.25
N LEU A 22 2.80 6.97 8.62
CA LEU A 22 3.47 7.51 7.44
C LEU A 22 2.51 7.65 6.24
N GLU A 23 1.65 6.66 6.00
CA GLU A 23 0.63 6.74 4.95
C GLU A 23 -0.33 7.91 5.19
N GLU A 24 -0.81 8.07 6.43
CA GLU A 24 -1.69 9.17 6.83
C GLU A 24 -1.02 10.54 6.69
N GLU A 25 0.25 10.66 7.08
CA GLU A 25 1.03 11.90 6.94
C GLU A 25 1.20 12.28 5.46
N ILE A 26 1.56 11.32 4.60
CA ILE A 26 1.67 11.54 3.15
C ILE A 26 0.32 11.97 2.57
N VAL A 27 -0.76 11.29 2.95
CA VAL A 27 -2.11 11.62 2.48
C VAL A 27 -2.50 13.04 2.92
N ALA A 28 -2.29 13.39 4.19
CA ALA A 28 -2.61 14.70 4.74
C ALA A 28 -1.82 15.83 4.06
N GLU A 29 -0.53 15.62 3.80
CA GLU A 29 0.35 16.57 3.11
C GLU A 29 -0.02 16.81 1.64
N LEU A 30 -0.53 15.78 0.97
CA LEU A 30 -0.91 15.86 -0.44
C LEU A 30 -2.35 16.35 -0.60
N LEU A 31 -3.17 16.22 0.44
CA LEU A 31 -4.55 16.69 0.43
C LEU A 31 -4.60 18.21 0.25
N GLY A 32 -5.35 18.67 -0.75
CA GLY A 32 -5.55 20.10 -1.00
C GLY A 32 -4.40 20.84 -1.70
N ARG A 33 -3.30 20.16 -2.03
CA ARG A 33 -2.26 20.72 -2.91
C ARG A 33 -2.83 20.92 -4.33
N GLN A 34 -2.72 22.14 -4.84
CA GLN A 34 -3.20 22.45 -6.19
C GLN A 34 -2.35 21.72 -7.24
N GLY A 35 -3.02 21.13 -8.23
CA GLY A 35 -2.36 20.42 -9.32
C GLY A 35 -1.97 18.98 -9.00
N LEU A 36 -2.30 18.47 -7.81
CA LEU A 36 -2.16 17.06 -7.46
C LEU A 36 -3.53 16.40 -7.34
N GLU A 37 -3.59 15.13 -7.73
CA GLU A 37 -4.74 14.26 -7.49
C GLU A 37 -4.28 13.08 -6.65
N LEU A 38 -4.88 12.90 -5.48
CA LEU A 38 -4.49 11.85 -4.55
C LEU A 38 -5.47 10.69 -4.64
N THR A 39 -4.95 9.47 -4.66
CA THR A 39 -5.74 8.24 -4.64
C THR A 39 -5.08 7.24 -3.71
N VAL A 40 -5.89 6.52 -2.92
CA VAL A 40 -5.42 5.45 -2.04
C VAL A 40 -5.94 4.13 -2.57
N VAL A 41 -5.05 3.15 -2.72
CA VAL A 41 -5.39 1.80 -3.18
C VAL A 41 -4.93 0.78 -2.14
N PRO A 42 -5.52 -0.44 -2.14
CA PRO A 42 -5.01 -1.55 -1.36
C PRO A 42 -3.54 -1.87 -1.69
N ASN A 43 -2.96 -2.83 -0.97
CA ASN A 43 -1.60 -3.25 -1.26
C ASN A 43 -1.43 -3.66 -2.74
N LEU A 44 -0.38 -3.14 -3.38
CA LEU A 44 -0.15 -3.29 -4.81
C LEU A 44 -0.04 -4.77 -5.21
N TYR A 45 0.46 -5.62 -4.32
CA TYR A 45 0.57 -7.06 -4.56
C TYR A 45 -0.78 -7.78 -4.55
N ASP A 46 -1.74 -7.26 -3.79
CA ASP A 46 -3.08 -7.85 -3.62
C ASP A 46 -4.06 -7.37 -4.70
N LEU A 47 -3.63 -6.47 -5.58
CA LEU A 47 -4.44 -5.96 -6.68
C LEU A 47 -4.71 -7.07 -7.71
N LYS A 48 -5.98 -7.47 -7.79
CA LYS A 48 -6.48 -8.33 -8.87
C LYS A 48 -6.59 -7.52 -10.16
N PRO A 49 -6.38 -8.14 -11.35
CA PRO A 49 -6.53 -7.47 -12.64
C PRO A 49 -7.90 -6.81 -12.83
N ASP A 50 -8.97 -7.47 -12.39
CA ASP A 50 -10.35 -6.97 -12.46
C ASP A 50 -10.78 -6.22 -11.18
N GLY A 51 -9.83 -5.96 -10.26
CA GLY A 51 -10.08 -5.29 -8.99
C GLY A 51 -10.27 -3.78 -9.16
N THR A 52 -10.98 -3.17 -8.23
CA THR A 52 -11.24 -1.72 -8.20
C THR A 52 -9.96 -0.88 -8.17
N GLY A 53 -8.92 -1.34 -7.46
CA GLY A 53 -7.63 -0.66 -7.44
C GLY A 53 -6.91 -0.67 -8.80
N MET A 54 -7.00 -1.76 -9.56
CA MET A 54 -6.46 -1.81 -10.92
C MET A 54 -7.27 -0.97 -11.90
N LEU A 55 -8.61 -1.02 -11.81
CA LEU A 55 -9.47 -0.16 -12.62
C LEU A 55 -9.14 1.31 -12.39
N CYS A 56 -8.95 1.71 -11.13
CA CYS A 56 -8.55 3.07 -10.79
C CYS A 56 -7.20 3.44 -11.41
N LEU A 57 -6.18 2.60 -11.25
CA LEU A 57 -4.86 2.81 -11.85
C LEU A 57 -4.91 2.90 -13.38
N SER A 58 -5.69 2.04 -14.03
CA SER A 58 -5.82 2.00 -15.50
C SER A 58 -6.61 3.18 -16.08
N GLY A 59 -7.47 3.81 -15.28
CA GLY A 59 -8.24 4.99 -15.68
C GLY A 59 -7.44 6.28 -15.68
N ILE A 60 -6.24 6.29 -15.07
CA ILE A 60 -5.37 7.46 -15.01
C ILE A 60 -4.70 7.64 -16.38
N THR A 61 -5.01 8.74 -17.05
CA THR A 61 -4.52 9.05 -18.41
C THR A 61 -3.33 10.00 -18.44
N GLY A 62 -2.85 10.44 -17.27
CA GLY A 62 -1.80 11.44 -17.10
C GLY A 62 -0.54 10.92 -16.40
N ASP A 63 0.28 11.87 -15.94
CA ASP A 63 1.47 11.56 -15.16
C ASP A 63 1.06 10.93 -13.81
N LEU A 64 1.67 9.79 -13.48
CA LEU A 64 1.35 8.98 -12.30
C LEU A 64 2.61 8.72 -11.47
N VAL A 65 2.51 8.91 -10.16
CA VAL A 65 3.49 8.48 -9.16
C VAL A 65 2.81 7.46 -8.25
N VAL A 66 3.42 6.28 -8.08
CA VAL A 66 2.92 5.24 -7.18
C VAL A 66 3.88 5.08 -6.00
N CYS A 67 3.38 5.36 -4.80
CA CYS A 67 4.06 5.08 -3.53
C CYS A 67 3.63 3.70 -3.05
N SER A 68 4.58 2.79 -2.87
CA SER A 68 4.31 1.41 -2.44
C SER A 68 5.35 0.95 -1.43
N TRP A 69 4.91 0.09 -0.51
CA TRP A 69 5.78 -0.63 0.43
C TRP A 69 6.51 -1.82 -0.19
N LEU A 70 6.22 -2.17 -1.45
CA LEU A 70 6.96 -3.21 -2.16
C LEU A 70 8.34 -2.69 -2.60
N PHE A 71 9.31 -3.60 -2.67
CA PHE A 71 10.59 -3.32 -3.32
C PHE A 71 10.37 -2.76 -4.74
N PRO A 72 11.16 -1.75 -5.17
CA PRO A 72 10.94 -1.07 -6.45
C PRO A 72 10.83 -2.00 -7.66
N ARG A 73 11.62 -3.08 -7.67
CA ARG A 73 11.56 -4.10 -8.73
C ARG A 73 10.24 -4.86 -8.74
N ALA A 74 9.72 -5.26 -7.58
CA ALA A 74 8.47 -6.00 -7.46
C ALA A 74 7.28 -5.11 -7.86
N ALA A 75 7.24 -3.86 -7.36
CA ALA A 75 6.22 -2.89 -7.74
C ALA A 75 6.18 -2.65 -9.26
N ARG A 76 7.36 -2.49 -9.87
CA ARG A 76 7.49 -2.32 -11.32
C ARG A 76 6.97 -3.52 -12.10
N TRP A 77 7.25 -4.74 -11.64
CA TRP A 77 6.75 -5.95 -12.32
C TRP A 77 5.22 -6.06 -12.27
N VAL A 78 4.61 -5.74 -11.12
CA VAL A 78 3.14 -5.72 -10.99
C VAL A 78 2.52 -4.71 -11.94
N LEU A 79 3.03 -3.47 -11.95
CA LEU A 79 2.53 -2.40 -12.81
C LEU A 79 2.75 -2.72 -14.30
N HIS A 80 3.93 -3.21 -14.65
CA HIS A 80 4.27 -3.56 -16.03
C HIS A 80 3.38 -4.66 -16.60
N ARG A 81 3.01 -5.66 -15.79
CA ARG A 81 2.06 -6.71 -16.23
C ARG A 81 0.66 -6.17 -16.55
N ASN A 82 0.31 -5.02 -15.98
CA ASN A 82 -0.96 -4.36 -16.23
C ASN A 82 -0.83 -3.19 -17.22
N ASN A 83 0.22 -3.19 -18.06
CA ASN A 83 0.51 -2.15 -19.06
C ASN A 83 0.76 -0.74 -18.47
N ILE A 84 1.05 -0.63 -17.18
CA ILE A 84 1.45 0.64 -16.55
C ILE A 84 2.97 0.69 -16.56
N LEU A 85 3.50 1.41 -17.55
CA LEU A 85 4.92 1.57 -17.76
C LEU A 85 5.44 2.79 -16.99
N GLY A 86 6.62 2.67 -16.41
CA GLY A 86 7.19 3.73 -15.61
C GLY A 86 8.67 3.52 -15.31
N LYS A 87 9.23 4.47 -14.56
CA LYS A 87 10.60 4.43 -14.06
C LYS A 87 10.58 4.47 -12.54
N GLU A 88 11.67 4.02 -11.94
CA GLU A 88 11.89 4.19 -10.51
C GLU A 88 12.03 5.66 -10.16
N GLY A 89 11.29 6.10 -9.14
CA GLY A 89 11.48 7.43 -8.57
C GLY A 89 12.63 7.42 -7.56
N THR A 90 13.37 8.52 -7.48
CA THR A 90 14.35 8.73 -6.41
C THR A 90 13.64 9.25 -5.17
N THR A 91 13.84 8.59 -4.04
CA THR A 91 13.31 9.03 -2.74
C THR A 91 14.44 9.11 -1.71
N LEU A 92 14.32 10.04 -0.76
CA LEU A 92 15.16 10.09 0.43
C LEU A 92 14.75 9.04 1.47
N LEU A 93 13.56 8.46 1.32
CA LEU A 93 13.08 7.36 2.15
C LEU A 93 13.78 6.08 1.71
N GLN A 94 14.92 5.79 2.34
CA GLN A 94 15.62 4.51 2.17
C GLN A 94 15.08 3.51 3.18
N SER A 95 14.74 2.30 2.70
CA SER A 95 14.63 1.15 3.59
C SER A 95 16.02 0.94 4.17
N LEU A 96 16.15 1.04 5.49
CA LEU A 96 17.41 0.94 6.23
C LEU A 96 18.00 -0.48 6.28
N GLY A 97 17.56 -1.37 5.38
CA GLY A 97 17.74 -2.81 5.52
C GLY A 97 16.60 -3.42 6.33
N GLU A 98 16.44 -4.72 6.20
CA GLU A 98 15.44 -5.56 6.86
C GLU A 98 15.47 -5.33 8.39
N ASP A 99 14.65 -4.41 8.89
CA ASP A 99 13.94 -4.73 10.12
C ASP A 99 13.00 -5.86 9.70
N GLU A 100 13.44 -7.11 9.90
CA GLU A 100 12.57 -8.28 9.81
C GLU A 100 11.29 -7.90 10.55
N ASP A 101 10.18 -7.74 9.82
CA ASP A 101 8.85 -7.68 10.42
C ASP A 101 8.61 -9.08 11.03
N GLU A 102 9.22 -9.37 12.19
CA GLU A 102 8.98 -10.55 13.03
C GLU A 102 7.50 -10.65 13.47
N ASP A 103 6.69 -9.63 13.19
CA ASP A 103 5.29 -9.54 13.63
C ASP A 103 4.26 -10.21 12.70
N THR A 104 4.66 -10.86 11.58
CA THR A 104 3.65 -11.41 10.64
C THR A 104 3.15 -12.82 11.01
N GLU A 105 3.77 -13.55 11.95
CA GLU A 105 3.26 -14.86 12.39
C GLU A 105 2.75 -14.88 13.85
N ALA A 106 3.24 -14.00 14.73
CA ALA A 106 2.87 -14.01 16.14
C ALA A 106 1.46 -13.48 16.42
N GLU A 107 1.07 -12.33 15.85
CA GLU A 107 -0.24 -11.70 16.18
C GLU A 107 -1.45 -12.48 15.62
N ILE A 108 -1.27 -13.22 14.50
CA ILE A 108 -2.34 -14.03 13.91
C ILE A 108 -2.55 -15.34 14.69
N ALA A 109 -1.49 -15.85 15.33
CA ALA A 109 -1.56 -17.04 16.18
C ALA A 109 -2.23 -16.72 17.52
N GLU A 110 -1.86 -15.62 18.17
CA GLU A 110 -2.43 -15.19 19.46
C GLU A 110 -3.94 -14.92 19.35
N GLY A 111 -4.39 -14.18 18.33
CA GLY A 111 -5.82 -13.90 18.14
C GLY A 111 -6.66 -15.14 17.82
N ARG A 112 -6.04 -16.21 17.28
CA ARG A 112 -6.70 -17.49 16.99
C ARG A 112 -6.79 -18.39 18.22
N GLU A 113 -5.79 -18.35 19.10
CA GLU A 113 -5.78 -19.10 20.36
C GLU A 113 -6.76 -18.50 21.38
N GLU A 114 -6.87 -17.17 21.47
CA GLU A 114 -7.85 -16.51 22.35
C GLU A 114 -9.30 -16.86 21.97
N GLN A 115 -9.62 -16.89 20.67
CA GLN A 115 -10.96 -17.26 20.19
C GLN A 115 -11.31 -18.72 20.51
N LEU A 116 -10.34 -19.64 20.40
CA LEU A 116 -10.55 -21.06 20.71
C LEU A 116 -10.70 -21.31 22.22
N GLN A 117 -10.09 -20.48 23.07
CA GLN A 117 -10.22 -20.56 24.53
C GLN A 117 -11.56 -19.99 25.01
N GLU A 118 -12.01 -18.85 24.47
CA GLU A 118 -13.34 -18.30 24.77
C GLU A 118 -14.47 -19.25 24.37
N GLU A 119 -14.35 -19.93 23.23
CA GLU A 119 -15.38 -20.86 22.76
C GLU A 119 -15.49 -22.11 23.65
N LYS A 120 -14.37 -22.61 24.19
CA LYS A 120 -14.36 -23.72 25.16
C LYS A 120 -14.93 -23.33 26.52
N GLN A 121 -14.74 -22.09 26.96
CA GLN A 121 -15.23 -21.61 28.26
C GLN A 121 -16.76 -21.42 28.27
N ARG A 122 -17.39 -21.19 27.11
CA ARG A 122 -18.85 -21.04 26.99
C ARG A 122 -19.64 -22.36 26.93
N VAL A 123 -18.96 -23.51 26.83
CA VAL A 123 -19.59 -24.84 26.66
C VAL A 123 -19.53 -25.69 27.95
N LEU A 124 -18.96 -25.15 29.03
CA LEU A 124 -18.99 -25.71 30.40
C LEU A 124 -19.96 -24.93 31.29
#